data_AF-R6N5Z9-F1
#
_entry.id   AF-R6N5Z9-F1
#
_cell.length_a   1.000
_cell.length_b   1.000
_cell.length_c   1.000
_cell.angle_alpha   90.00
_cell.angle_beta   90.00
_cell.angle_gamma   90.00
#
_symmetry.space_group_name_H-M   'P 1'
#
loop_
_entity.id
_entity.type
_entity.pdbx_description
1 polymer ?
#
loop_
_entity_poly.entity_id
_entity_poly.type
_entity_poly.pdbx_seq_one_letter_code
_entity_poly.pdbx_strand_id
1 'polypeptide(L)' 'MDKPSLQDKDFLTVIETAELFGLSRRKMFRLTSQSGLPFMAKYGTRKLIIKDEFIKYLNKSGMKGELKNGEPRTKTRFKA' A
#
# COMPACT_ATOMS: atom_id res chain seq x y z
N MET A 1 -14.74 -0.95 -24.50
CA MET A 1 -14.58 -1.48 -23.13
C MET A 1 -13.80 -0.44 -22.36
N ASP A 2 -14.48 0.37 -21.55
CA ASP A 2 -13.79 1.33 -20.70
C ASP A 2 -12.96 0.59 -19.66
N LYS A 3 -11.75 1.09 -19.41
CA LYS A 3 -10.87 0.52 -18.41
C LYS A 3 -11.52 0.74 -17.04
N PRO A 4 -11.78 -0.31 -16.24
CA PRO A 4 -12.41 -0.15 -14.94
C PRO A 4 -11.56 0.77 -14.06
N SER A 5 -12.22 1.67 -13.32
CA SER A 5 -11.55 2.57 -12.40
C SER A 5 -10.87 1.76 -11.29
N LEU A 6 -9.82 2.30 -10.67
CA LEU A 6 -9.17 1.62 -9.53
C LEU A 6 -10.12 1.43 -8.35
N GLN A 7 -11.18 2.23 -8.26
CA GLN A 7 -12.16 2.14 -7.18
C GLN A 7 -13.08 0.93 -7.35
N ASP A 8 -13.32 0.47 -8.57
CA ASP A 8 -14.28 -0.61 -8.84
C ASP A 8 -13.64 -2.01 -8.77
N LYS A 9 -12.34 -2.09 -8.51
CA LYS A 9 -11.61 -3.36 -8.43
C LYS A 9 -11.62 -3.93 -7.02
N ASP A 10 -11.96 -5.22 -6.92
CA ASP A 10 -11.84 -5.98 -5.67
C ASP A 10 -10.40 -6.39 -5.36
N PHE A 11 -9.60 -6.62 -6.42
CA PHE A 11 -8.20 -7.00 -6.33
C PHE A 11 -7.31 -5.95 -6.97
N LEU A 12 -6.27 -5.56 -6.25
CA LEU A 12 -5.32 -4.53 -6.66
C LEU A 12 -3.91 -5.10 -6.64
N THR A 13 -3.06 -4.62 -7.54
CA THR A 13 -1.61 -4.80 -7.40
C THR A 13 -1.07 -3.90 -6.29
N VAL A 14 0.13 -4.21 -5.80
CA VAL A 14 0.82 -3.39 -4.76
C VAL A 14 0.94 -1.92 -5.17
N ILE A 15 1.18 -1.66 -6.45
CA ILE A 15 1.31 -0.31 -7.01
C ILE A 15 -0.06 0.39 -7.03
N GLU A 16 -1.09 -0.27 -7.57
CA GLU A 16 -2.45 0.29 -7.61
C GLU A 16 -2.99 0.59 -6.21
N THR A 17 -2.71 -0.27 -5.22
CA THR A 17 -3.07 -0.01 -3.83
C THR A 17 -2.33 1.20 -3.28
N ALA A 18 -1.02 1.35 -3.55
CA ALA A 18 -0.28 2.51 -3.10
C ALA A 18 -0.85 3.81 -3.69
N GLU A 19 -1.22 3.81 -4.97
CA GLU A 19 -1.82 4.95 -5.66
C GLU A 19 -3.22 5.26 -5.12
N LEU A 20 -4.09 4.26 -5.01
CA LEU A 20 -5.47 4.42 -4.55
C LEU A 20 -5.56 4.98 -3.13
N PHE A 21 -4.67 4.55 -2.22
CA PHE A 21 -4.69 4.95 -0.82
C PHE A 21 -3.70 6.08 -0.47
N GLY A 22 -2.95 6.60 -1.45
CA GLY A 22 -1.95 7.64 -1.25
C GLY A 22 -0.79 7.21 -0.34
N LEU A 23 -0.33 5.97 -0.49
CA LEU A 23 0.71 5.35 0.34
C LEU A 23 2.07 5.32 -0.36
N SER A 24 3.13 5.12 0.43
CA SER A 24 4.48 4.97 -0.10
C SER A 24 4.63 3.62 -0.81
N ARG A 25 4.86 3.62 -2.12
CA ARG A 25 5.15 2.40 -2.90
C ARG A 25 6.25 1.54 -2.25
N ARG A 26 7.36 2.16 -1.81
CA ARG A 26 8.47 1.46 -1.14
C ARG A 26 8.02 0.74 0.13
N LYS A 27 7.22 1.41 0.97
CA LYS A 27 6.72 0.80 2.22
C LYS A 27 5.69 -0.30 1.92
N MET A 28 4.86 -0.12 0.90
CA MET A 28 3.93 -1.15 0.44
C MET A 28 4.65 -2.41 -0.05
N PHE A 29 5.74 -2.28 -0.83
CA PHE A 29 6.56 -3.44 -1.21
C PHE A 29 7.21 -4.11 0.00
N ARG A 30 7.70 -3.33 0.97
CA ARG A 30 8.25 -3.89 2.22
C ARG A 30 7.19 -4.63 3.02
N LEU A 31 6.00 -4.07 3.18
CA LEU A 31 4.87 -4.71 3.86
C LEU A 31 4.50 -6.02 3.17
N THR A 32 4.20 -5.98 1.87
CA THR A 32 3.73 -7.15 1.08
C THR A 32 4.80 -8.21 0.79
N SER A 33 6.07 -7.94 1.13
CA SER A 33 7.12 -8.97 1.17
C SER A 33 6.95 -9.92 2.36
N GLN A 34 6.25 -9.51 3.42
CA GLN A 34 5.95 -10.36 4.57
C GLN A 34 4.93 -11.44 4.21
N SER A 35 5.08 -12.62 4.82
CA SER A 35 4.12 -13.73 4.70
C SER A 35 2.97 -13.60 5.71
N GLY A 36 1.83 -14.22 5.41
CA GLY A 36 0.71 -14.34 6.36
C GLY A 36 -0.14 -13.09 6.51
N LEU A 37 -0.04 -12.13 5.58
CA LEU A 37 -0.90 -10.95 5.57
C LEU A 37 -2.32 -11.33 5.14
N PRO A 38 -3.37 -10.96 5.91
CA PRO A 38 -4.74 -11.40 5.67
C PRO A 38 -5.36 -10.82 4.39
N PHE A 39 -4.80 -9.73 3.87
CA PHE A 39 -5.25 -9.07 2.65
C PHE A 39 -4.50 -9.53 1.39
N MET A 40 -3.58 -10.50 1.49
CA MET A 40 -2.81 -10.97 0.33
C MET A 40 -3.45 -12.19 -0.32
N ALA A 41 -3.73 -12.07 -1.61
CA ALA A 41 -4.17 -13.16 -2.47
C ALA A 41 -3.04 -13.57 -3.44
N LYS A 42 -2.93 -14.88 -3.71
CA LYS A 42 -2.06 -15.40 -4.77
C LYS A 42 -2.94 -15.83 -5.95
N TYR A 43 -2.67 -15.26 -7.12
CA TYR A 43 -3.28 -15.67 -8.38
C TYR A 43 -2.19 -16.16 -9.32
N GLY A 44 -1.96 -17.48 -9.32
CA GLY A 44 -0.81 -18.09 -9.96
C GLY A 44 0.50 -17.52 -9.40
N THR A 45 1.31 -16.90 -10.26
CA THR A 45 2.58 -16.27 -9.89
C THR A 45 2.42 -14.85 -9.34
N ARG A 46 1.24 -14.24 -9.48
CA ARG A 46 0.99 -12.84 -9.10
C ARG A 46 0.49 -12.74 -7.66
N LYS A 47 1.03 -11.77 -6.94
CA LYS A 47 0.53 -11.34 -5.63
C LYS A 47 -0.43 -10.17 -5.83
N LEU A 48 -1.65 -10.32 -5.33
CA LEU A 48 -2.69 -9.29 -5.35
C LEU A 48 -3.13 -8.95 -3.92
N ILE A 49 -3.67 -7.75 -3.74
CA ILE A 49 -4.22 -7.25 -2.50
C ILE A 49 -5.74 -7.27 -2.64
N ILE A 50 -6.42 -7.91 -1.69
CA ILE A 50 -7.87 -7.86 -1.52
C ILE A 50 -8.20 -6.50 -0.91
N LYS A 51 -8.91 -5.64 -1.66
CA LYS A 51 -9.16 -4.25 -1.29
C LYS A 51 -9.85 -4.12 0.06
N ASP A 52 -10.92 -4.90 0.29
CA ASP A 52 -11.72 -4.81 1.52
C ASP A 52 -10.95 -5.27 2.76
N GLU A 53 -10.18 -6.35 2.65
CA GLU A 53 -9.32 -6.82 3.73
C GLU A 53 -8.19 -5.83 4.04
N PHE A 54 -7.67 -5.14 3.02
CA PHE A 54 -6.69 -4.09 3.23
C PHE A 54 -7.29 -2.87 3.95
N ILE A 55 -8.53 -2.49 3.63
CA ILE A 55 -9.26 -1.44 4.36
C ILE A 55 -9.44 -1.82 5.83
N LYS A 56 -9.87 -3.06 6.11
CA LYS A 56 -9.97 -3.58 7.49
C LYS A 56 -8.62 -3.54 8.21
N TYR A 57 -7.54 -3.92 7.54
CA TYR A 57 -6.18 -3.87 8.07
C TYR A 57 -5.79 -2.43 8.46
N LEU A 58 -6.00 -1.45 7.57
CA LEU A 58 -5.69 -0.04 7.84
C LEU A 58 -6.48 0.52 9.04
N ASN A 59 -7.75 0.14 9.17
CA ASN A 59 -8.64 0.61 10.25
C ASN A 59 -8.27 0.02 11.61
N LYS A 60 -7.83 -1.24 11.66
CA LYS A 60 -7.52 -1.93 12.92
C LYS A 60 -6.26 -1.40 13.62
N SER A 61 -5.34 -0.80 12.87
CA SER A 61 -3.94 -0.70 13.30
C SER A 61 -3.34 0.71 13.24
N GLY A 62 -4.06 1.74 12.77
CA GLY A 62 -3.48 3.07 12.58
C GLY A 62 -2.33 3.13 11.56
N MET A 63 -2.04 2.00 10.89
CA MET A 63 -0.92 1.79 9.96
C MET A 63 -0.93 2.74 8.76
N LYS A 64 -2.06 3.39 8.48
CA LYS A 64 -2.15 4.38 7.41
C LYS A 64 -1.11 5.49 7.58
N GLY A 65 -0.81 5.90 8.81
CA GLY A 65 0.25 6.89 9.09
C GLY A 65 1.65 6.34 8.78
N GLU A 66 1.93 5.11 9.21
CA GLU A 66 3.23 4.46 9.00
C GLU A 66 3.54 4.18 7.54
N LEU A 67 2.51 3.93 6.72
CA LEU A 67 2.66 3.61 5.30
C LEU A 67 2.75 4.85 4.40
N LYS A 68 2.39 6.04 4.90
CA LYS A 68 2.59 7.31 4.19
C LYS A 68 4.08 7.62 4.03
N ASN A 69 4.40 8.47 3.05
CA ASN A 69 5.74 9.05 2.99
C ASN A 69 5.98 9.88 4.26
N GLY A 70 7.16 9.76 4.87
CA GLY A 70 7.56 10.68 5.93
C GLY A 70 7.79 12.06 5.34
N GLU A 71 7.65 13.11 6.15
CA GLU A 71 8.02 14.45 5.73
C GLU A 71 9.50 14.46 5.30
N PRO A 72 9.85 15.23 4.25
CA PRO A 72 11.24 15.43 3.89
C PRO A 72 11.96 15.95 5.13
N ARG A 73 12.98 15.24 5.63
CA ARG A 73 13.92 15.82 6.58
C ARG A 73 14.59 16.98 5.87
N THR A 74 14.17 18.21 6.15
CA THR A 74 14.96 19.40 5.85
C THR A 74 16.27 19.18 6.58
N LYS A 75 17.32 18.83 5.83
CA LYS A 75 18.67 18.82 6.37
C LYS A 75 18.96 20.27 6.74
N THR A 76 18.78 20.63 8.01
CA THR A 76 19.49 21.77 8.58
C THR A 76 20.96 21.42 8.38
N ARG A 77 21.58 21.96 7.33
CA ARG A 77 23.03 21.93 7.18
C ARG A 77 23.53 22.62 8.45
N PHE A 78 24.11 21.87 9.36
CA PHE A 78 24.92 22.44 10.43
C PHE A 78 25.93 23.35 9.72
N LYS A 79 25.78 24.67 9.89
CA LYS A 79 26.78 25.63 9.43
C LYS A 79 28.05 25.31 10.21
N ALA A 80 29.13 25.07 9.48
CA ALA A 80 30.49 24.97 10.03
C ALA A 80 30.93 26.32 10.61
#